data_AF-A0ABD6B0U1-F1
#
_entry.id   AF-A0ABD6B0U1-F1
#
_cell.length_a   1.000
_cell.length_b   1.000
_cell.length_c   1.000
_cell.angle_alpha   90.00
_cell.angle_beta   90.00
_cell.angle_gamma   90.00
#
_symmetry.space_group_name_H-M   'P 1'
#
loop_
_entity.id
_entity.type
_entity.pdbx_description
1 polymer ?
#
loop_
_entity_poly.entity_id
_entity_poly.type
_entity_poly.pdbx_seq_one_letter_code
_entity_poly.pdbx_strand_id
1 'polypeptide(L)' 'MPFCPTCEVDHETAALVRHERHGFVVVHCPDCKRFLGRYRDPVVH' A
#
# COMPACT_ATOMS: atom_id res chain seq x y z
N MET A 1 11.14 1.50 -3.59
CA MET A 1 10.47 1.93 -2.35
C MET A 1 9.33 2.83 -2.77
N PRO A 2 8.09 2.60 -2.31
CA PRO A 2 6.98 3.48 -2.64
C PRO A 2 7.11 4.81 -1.90
N PHE A 3 7.13 5.88 -2.69
CA PHE A 3 7.10 7.26 -2.22
C PHE A 3 5.68 7.69 -1.85
N CYS A 4 5.53 8.32 -0.69
CA CYS A 4 4.29 8.98 -0.30
C CYS A 4 4.35 10.48 -0.67
N PRO A 5 3.52 10.98 -1.58
CA PRO A 5 3.52 12.40 -1.94
C PRO A 5 2.92 13.32 -0.86
N THR A 6 2.28 12.76 0.17
CA THR A 6 1.71 13.54 1.28
C THR A 6 2.70 13.70 2.42
N CYS A 7 3.49 12.67 2.72
CA CYS A 7 4.53 12.73 3.74
C CYS A 7 5.89 13.15 3.16
N GLU A 8 6.01 13.15 1.83
CA GLU A 8 7.24 13.41 1.09
C GLU A 8 8.41 12.50 1.50
N VAL A 9 8.10 11.25 1.85
CA VAL A 9 9.07 10.23 2.26
C VAL A 9 8.87 8.92 1.51
N ASP A 10 9.97 8.19 1.39
CA ASP A 10 9.97 6.80 0.96
C ASP A 10 9.69 5.87 2.14
N HIS A 11 8.82 4.89 1.90
CA HIS A 11 8.61 3.80 2.84
C HIS A 11 9.20 2.50 2.31
N GLU A 12 9.71 1.68 3.22
CA GLU A 12 9.97 0.29 2.89
C GLU A 12 8.66 -0.43 2.60
N THR A 13 8.68 -1.32 1.61
CA THR A 13 7.48 -2.06 1.21
C THR A 13 6.90 -2.91 2.35
N ALA A 14 7.73 -3.34 3.31
CA ALA A 14 7.30 -4.08 4.49
C ALA A 14 6.57 -3.22 5.53
N ALA A 15 6.85 -1.91 5.57
CA ALA A 15 6.23 -0.97 6.50
C ALA A 15 4.87 -0.45 6.02
N LEU A 16 4.50 -0.71 4.76
CA LEU A 16 3.23 -0.25 4.20
C LEU A 16 2.04 -0.99 4.80
N VAL A 17 0.97 -0.25 5.02
CA VAL A 17 -0.30 -0.82 5.46
C VAL A 17 -0.97 -1.47 4.25
N ARG A 18 -1.12 -2.79 4.31
CA ARG A 18 -1.80 -3.61 3.30
C ARG A 18 -3.14 -4.08 3.84
N HIS A 19 -4.18 -3.96 3.04
CA HIS A 19 -5.44 -4.64 3.33
C HIS A 19 -6.05 -5.23 2.07
N GLU A 20 -6.65 -6.40 2.22
CA GLU A 20 -7.30 -7.11 1.13
C GLU A 20 -8.74 -6.63 0.95
N ARG A 21 -9.13 -6.45 -0.32
CA ARG A 21 -10.49 -6.07 -0.69
C ARG A 21 -10.83 -6.67 -2.05
N HIS A 22 -11.77 -7.62 -2.08
CA HIS A 22 -12.25 -8.28 -3.30
C HIS A 22 -11.13 -8.84 -4.21
N GLY A 23 -10.12 -9.51 -3.64
CA GLY A 23 -8.99 -10.07 -4.41
C GLY A 23 -7.94 -9.05 -4.85
N PHE A 24 -7.99 -7.83 -4.33
CA PHE A 24 -6.94 -6.83 -4.48
C PHE A 24 -6.30 -6.54 -3.13
N VAL A 25 -4.98 -6.42 -3.10
CA VAL A 25 -4.26 -5.80 -2.00
C VAL A 25 -4.21 -4.31 -2.26
N VAL A 26 -4.78 -3.54 -1.35
CA VAL A 26 -4.68 -2.09 -1.32
C VAL A 26 -3.58 -1.68 -0.37
N VAL A 27 -2.77 -0.72 -0.80
CA VAL A 27 -1.59 -0.22 -0.11
C VAL A 27 -1.81 1.22 0.32
N HIS A 28 -1.56 1.49 1.60
CA HIS A 28 -1.60 2.83 2.19
C HIS A 28 -0.28 3.19 2.84
N CYS A 29 0.01 4.49 2.90
CA CYS A 29 1.07 5.05 3.72
C CYS A 29 0.78 4.76 5.21
N PRO A 30 1.77 4.28 5.98
CA PRO A 30 1.55 3.97 7.39
C PRO A 30 1.25 5.20 8.26
N ASP A 31 1.81 6.36 7.91
CA ASP A 31 1.68 7.58 8.71
C ASP A 31 0.40 8.35 8.38
N CYS A 32 0.21 8.74 7.12
CA CYS A 32 -0.93 9.57 6.72
C CYS A 32 -2.13 8.77 6.19
N LYS A 33 -2.03 7.43 6.11
CA LYS A 33 -3.07 6.53 5.57
C LYS A 33 -3.51 6.86 4.14
N ARG A 34 -2.71 7.64 3.41
CA ARG A 34 -2.95 7.97 2.01
C ARG A 34 -2.85 6.70 1.17
N PHE A 35 -3.81 6.53 0.27
CA PHE A 35 -3.76 5.48 -0.75
C PHE A 35 -2.54 5.67 -1.66
N LEU A 36 -1.69 4.65 -1.70
CA LEU A 36 -0.50 4.62 -2.55
C LEU A 36 -0.69 3.74 -3.78
N GLY A 37 -1.59 2.76 -3.72
CA GLY A 37 -1.87 1.90 -4.87
C GLY A 37 -2.65 0.65 -4.51
N ARG A 38 -2.94 -0.16 -5.52
CA ARG A 38 -3.50 -1.51 -5.36
C ARG A 38 -2.93 -2.46 -6.39
N TYR A 39 -2.79 -3.73 -6.04
CA TYR A 39 -2.42 -4.80 -6.96
C TYR A 39 -3.34 -6.00 -6.77
N ARG A 40 -3.46 -6.86 -7.80
CA ARG A 40 -4.23 -8.11 -7.68
C ARG A 40 -3.48 -9.02 -6.73
N ASP A 41 -4.18 -9.56 -5.74
CA ASP A 41 -3.57 -10.53 -4.84
C ASP A 41 -3.32 -11.84 -5.61
N PRO A 42 -2.07 -12.34 -5.66
CA PRO A 42 -1.76 -13.57 -6.39
C PRO A 42 -2.27 -14.84 -5.70
N VAL A 43 -2.78 -14.76 -4.46
CA VAL A 43 -3.29 -15.90 -3.70
C VAL A 43 -4.79 -16.11 -3.93
N VAL A 44 -5.52 -15.09 -4.40
CA VAL A 44 -6.94 -15.20 -4.72
C VAL A 44 -7.12 -15.75 -6.14
N HIS A 45 -7.22 -17.07 -6.23
CA HIS A 45 -7.60 -17.84 -7.42
C HIS A 45 -9.08 -18.22 -7.41
#